data_AF-A0A383DN68-F1
#
_entry.id   AF-A0A383DN68-F1
#
_cell.length_a   1.000
_cell.length_b   1.000
_cell.length_c   1.000
_cell.angle_alpha   90.00
_cell.angle_beta   90.00
_cell.angle_gamma   90.00
#
_symmetry.space_group_name_H-M   'P 1'
#
loop_
_entity.id
_entity.type
_entity.pdbx_description
1 polymer ?
#
loop_
_entity_poly.entity_id
_entity_poly.type
_entity_poly.pdbx_seq_one_letter_code
_entity_poly.pdbx_strand_id
1 'polypeptide(L)'
;HAGVLAQKDLDVLKDHLTAIKPMKAIFDRNYVRRLEGSHVKQASTKWDLAQMAREDIQRFKSDNGLDRVVVIWCGSTEIFLEPTAVHASVEAFETGLKNSDEGIAPSMIYAYAALTEGVPFFNGAPNLTVDFPVMLELARENAVPIMGKDFKTGQTLMKTILAPGFKARMLGVRGWFSTNILGNRDGEVLDDPDSFKTKEESKLGVLEPILQPPLYPSLYGDIYHKVRINYYPPR
;
A
#
# COMPACT_ATOMS: atom_id res chain seq x y z
N HIS A 1 -9.58 -3.07 20.19
CA HIS A 1 -8.21 -2.82 19.67
C HIS A 1 -8.13 -1.57 18.78
N ALA A 2 -8.92 -1.46 17.70
CA ALA A 2 -8.76 -0.34 16.75
C ALA A 2 -9.27 1.04 17.23
N GLY A 3 -10.16 1.09 18.24
CA GLY A 3 -10.69 2.35 18.78
C GLY A 3 -11.59 3.13 17.81
N VAL A 4 -12.14 2.46 16.78
CA VAL A 4 -12.96 3.11 15.73
C VAL A 4 -14.45 3.07 16.04
N LEU A 5 -14.99 1.91 16.40
CA LEU A 5 -16.41 1.72 16.69
C LEU A 5 -16.69 1.90 18.19
N ALA A 6 -17.88 2.39 18.52
CA ALA A 6 -18.34 2.45 19.91
C ALA A 6 -18.64 1.04 20.42
N GLN A 7 -18.57 0.83 21.74
CA GLN A 7 -18.78 -0.49 22.36
C GLN A 7 -20.15 -1.07 22.00
N LYS A 8 -21.21 -0.26 22.01
CA LYS A 8 -22.56 -0.69 21.63
C LYS A 8 -22.64 -1.28 20.22
N ASP A 9 -21.84 -0.77 19.28
CA ASP A 9 -21.83 -1.26 17.90
C ASP A 9 -21.03 -2.55 17.80
N LEU A 10 -19.94 -2.67 18.57
CA LEU A 10 -19.17 -3.90 18.70
C LEU A 10 -19.98 -5.03 19.33
N ASP A 11 -20.82 -4.73 20.32
CA ASP A 11 -21.65 -5.73 20.99
C ASP A 11 -22.66 -6.36 20.02
N VAL A 12 -23.25 -5.55 19.14
CA VAL A 12 -24.17 -6.01 18.07
C VAL A 12 -23.44 -6.88 17.05
N LEU A 13 -22.17 -6.57 16.73
CA LEU A 13 -21.39 -7.26 15.71
C LEU A 13 -20.53 -8.42 16.25
N LYS A 14 -20.56 -8.68 17.55
CA LYS A 14 -19.61 -9.55 18.25
C LYS A 14 -19.53 -10.95 17.64
N ASP A 15 -20.65 -11.61 17.43
CA ASP A 15 -20.68 -12.99 16.95
C ASP A 15 -20.10 -13.10 15.54
N HIS A 16 -20.42 -12.15 14.66
CA HIS A 16 -19.88 -12.09 13.31
C HIS A 16 -18.37 -11.82 13.29
N LEU A 17 -17.91 -10.79 14.03
CA LEU A 17 -16.50 -10.41 14.04
C LEU A 17 -15.61 -11.47 14.71
N THR A 18 -16.12 -12.18 15.71
CA THR A 18 -15.35 -13.23 16.40
C THR A 18 -15.20 -14.51 15.58
N ALA A 19 -16.14 -14.79 14.66
CA ALA A 19 -16.06 -15.90 13.72
C ALA A 19 -14.96 -15.69 12.65
N ILE A 20 -14.65 -14.44 12.29
CA ILE A 20 -13.62 -14.12 11.30
C ILE A 20 -12.23 -14.27 11.93
N LYS A 21 -11.46 -15.25 11.45
CA LYS A 21 -10.07 -15.49 11.89
C LYS A 21 -9.10 -15.12 10.77
N PRO A 22 -8.17 -14.17 11.00
CA PRO A 22 -7.11 -13.89 10.04
C PRO A 22 -6.25 -15.13 9.77
N MET A 23 -5.88 -15.34 8.51
CA MET A 23 -4.86 -16.33 8.15
C MET A 23 -3.48 -15.88 8.65
N LYS A 24 -2.54 -16.82 8.77
CA LYS A 24 -1.13 -16.48 9.03
C LYS A 24 -0.62 -15.57 7.91
N ALA A 25 0.02 -14.47 8.26
CA ALA A 25 0.51 -13.49 7.30
C ALA A 25 1.96 -13.75 6.86
N ILE A 26 2.34 -13.28 5.67
CA ILE A 26 3.75 -13.08 5.32
C ILE A 26 4.17 -11.76 5.93
N PHE A 27 5.17 -11.78 6.80
CA PHE A 27 5.64 -10.60 7.52
C PHE A 27 7.16 -10.65 7.65
N ASP A 28 7.79 -9.51 7.38
CA ASP A 28 9.23 -9.33 7.52
C ASP A 28 9.49 -7.93 8.10
N ARG A 29 10.20 -7.91 9.22
CA ARG A 29 10.52 -6.69 9.98
C ARG A 29 11.45 -5.75 9.24
N ASN A 30 12.21 -6.24 8.26
CA ASN A 30 13.08 -5.40 7.45
C ASN A 30 12.27 -4.35 6.68
N TYR A 31 11.03 -4.67 6.30
CA TYR A 31 10.14 -3.76 5.57
C TYR A 31 9.16 -3.02 6.46
N VAL A 32 8.87 -3.51 7.66
CA VAL A 32 7.98 -2.84 8.65
C VAL A 32 8.59 -2.96 10.06
N ARG A 33 9.55 -2.07 10.35
CA ARG A 33 10.48 -2.21 11.50
C ARG A 33 9.83 -2.02 12.87
N ARG A 34 8.81 -1.16 12.94
CA ARG A 34 8.12 -0.78 14.19
C ARG A 34 7.11 -1.81 14.69
N LEU A 35 6.90 -2.91 13.95
CA LEU A 35 5.93 -3.94 14.32
C LEU A 35 6.59 -5.29 14.62
N GLU A 36 5.87 -6.08 15.41
CA GLU A 36 6.15 -7.49 15.67
C GLU A 36 5.01 -8.34 15.12
N GLY A 37 5.35 -9.41 14.40
CA GLY A 37 4.38 -10.35 13.85
C GLY A 37 4.11 -11.50 14.82
N SER A 38 2.89 -11.61 15.35
CA SER A 38 2.49 -12.71 16.24
C SER A 38 1.78 -13.88 15.55
N HIS A 39 1.40 -13.72 14.28
CA HIS A 39 0.67 -14.72 13.52
C HIS A 39 1.20 -14.82 12.08
N VAL A 40 2.42 -15.35 11.94
CA VAL A 40 3.22 -15.28 10.71
C VAL A 40 3.45 -16.66 10.10
N LYS A 41 3.46 -16.74 8.77
CA LYS A 41 3.87 -17.93 8.01
C LYS A 41 5.36 -18.19 8.19
N GLN A 42 5.76 -19.46 8.15
CA GLN A 42 7.16 -19.87 8.26
C GLN A 42 7.48 -20.73 7.06
N ALA A 43 8.53 -20.39 6.32
CA ALA A 43 9.01 -21.15 5.18
C ALA A 43 10.49 -20.88 4.93
N SER A 44 11.15 -21.76 4.17
CA SER A 44 12.58 -21.67 3.90
C SER A 44 12.94 -20.57 2.90
N THR A 45 12.05 -20.32 1.93
CA THR A 45 12.27 -19.32 0.88
C THR A 45 11.07 -18.41 0.68
N LYS A 46 11.30 -17.23 0.06
CA LYS A 46 10.20 -16.36 -0.39
C LYS A 46 9.33 -17.02 -1.46
N TRP A 47 9.89 -17.95 -2.25
CA TRP A 47 9.12 -18.80 -3.17
C TRP A 47 8.11 -19.66 -2.43
N ASP A 48 8.52 -20.32 -1.35
CA ASP A 48 7.61 -21.15 -0.54
C ASP A 48 6.51 -20.30 0.10
N LEU A 49 6.85 -19.09 0.57
CA LEU A 49 5.86 -18.12 1.06
C LEU A 49 4.86 -17.73 -0.04
N ALA A 50 5.33 -17.53 -1.27
CA ALA A 50 4.46 -17.26 -2.42
C ALA A 50 3.52 -18.42 -2.69
N GLN A 51 4.00 -19.67 -2.67
CA GLN A 51 3.14 -20.85 -2.85
C GLN A 51 2.09 -20.95 -1.73
N MET A 52 2.48 -20.72 -0.46
CA MET A 52 1.53 -20.69 0.65
C MET A 52 0.46 -19.62 0.51
N ALA A 53 0.77 -18.45 -0.07
CA ALA A 53 -0.20 -17.40 -0.34
C ALA A 53 -1.14 -17.76 -1.50
N ARG A 54 -0.63 -18.41 -2.55
CA ARG A 54 -1.45 -18.95 -3.64
C ARG A 54 -2.45 -19.98 -3.11
N GLU A 55 -1.98 -20.91 -2.28
CA GLU A 55 -2.84 -21.91 -1.65
C GLU A 55 -3.91 -21.28 -0.75
N ASP A 56 -3.58 -20.22 -0.01
CA ASP A 56 -4.58 -19.49 0.78
C ASP A 56 -5.71 -18.92 -0.09
N ILE A 57 -5.37 -18.34 -1.24
CA ILE A 57 -6.33 -17.79 -2.20
C ILE A 57 -7.21 -18.92 -2.78
N GLN A 58 -6.60 -20.04 -3.17
CA GLN A 58 -7.31 -21.20 -3.70
C GLN A 58 -8.27 -21.80 -2.67
N ARG A 59 -7.80 -22.05 -1.44
CA ARG A 59 -8.62 -22.55 -0.32
C ARG A 59 -9.76 -21.59 0.00
N PHE A 60 -9.48 -20.29 0.12
CA PHE A 60 -10.51 -19.29 0.38
C PHE A 60 -11.61 -19.32 -0.69
N LYS A 61 -11.21 -19.45 -1.96
CA LYS A 61 -12.16 -19.58 -3.08
C LYS A 61 -13.00 -20.85 -2.98
N SER A 62 -12.37 -22.02 -2.77
CA SER A 62 -13.07 -23.31 -2.72
C SER A 62 -13.99 -23.45 -1.52
N ASP A 63 -13.50 -23.10 -0.33
CA ASP A 63 -14.20 -23.32 0.95
C ASP A 63 -15.48 -22.47 1.04
N ASN A 64 -15.52 -21.37 0.30
CA ASN A 64 -16.65 -20.45 0.26
C ASN A 64 -17.46 -20.56 -1.06
N GLY A 65 -17.11 -21.48 -1.97
CA GLY A 65 -17.80 -21.65 -3.25
C GLY A 65 -17.83 -20.39 -4.12
N LEU A 66 -16.72 -19.64 -4.15
CA LEU A 66 -16.66 -18.33 -4.79
C LEU A 66 -16.26 -18.44 -6.27
N ASP A 67 -17.00 -17.77 -7.15
CA ASP A 67 -16.59 -17.62 -8.55
C ASP A 67 -15.49 -16.56 -8.71
N ARG A 68 -15.52 -15.53 -7.85
CA ARG A 68 -14.67 -14.34 -7.95
C ARG A 68 -14.04 -14.00 -6.61
N VAL A 69 -12.77 -13.63 -6.65
CA VAL A 69 -11.98 -13.19 -5.50
C VAL A 69 -11.28 -11.89 -5.89
N VAL A 70 -10.99 -11.06 -4.89
CA VAL A 70 -10.13 -9.88 -5.02
C VAL A 70 -9.18 -9.85 -3.83
N VAL A 71 -7.93 -9.45 -4.06
CA VAL A 71 -6.96 -9.19 -3.00
C VAL A 71 -6.75 -7.69 -2.86
N ILE A 72 -6.89 -7.19 -1.65
CA ILE A 72 -6.66 -5.77 -1.33
C ILE A 72 -5.58 -5.71 -0.24
N TRP A 73 -4.46 -5.08 -0.55
CA TRP A 73 -3.41 -4.82 0.42
C TRP A 73 -3.82 -3.67 1.34
N CYS A 74 -4.23 -4.03 2.54
CA CYS A 74 -4.44 -3.11 3.67
C CYS A 74 -3.39 -3.36 4.77
N GLY A 75 -2.22 -3.88 4.38
CA GLY A 75 -1.08 -4.08 5.27
C GLY A 75 -0.46 -2.76 5.71
N SER A 76 0.47 -2.84 6.66
CA SER A 76 1.25 -1.66 7.08
C SER A 76 2.10 -1.14 5.93
N THR A 77 2.35 0.18 5.91
CA THR A 77 3.21 0.80 4.89
C THR A 77 4.62 0.22 5.00
N GLU A 78 5.10 -0.39 3.92
CA GLU A 78 6.47 -0.89 3.82
C GLU A 78 7.46 0.26 3.54
N ILE A 79 8.73 0.04 3.88
CA ILE A 79 9.83 0.94 3.50
C ILE A 79 9.87 1.20 2.00
N PHE A 80 10.46 2.33 1.64
CA PHE A 80 10.69 2.66 0.24
C PHE A 80 11.76 1.74 -0.36
N LEU A 81 11.48 1.18 -1.53
CA LEU A 81 12.41 0.36 -2.30
C LEU A 81 12.55 0.95 -3.70
N GLU A 82 13.74 0.89 -4.28
CA GLU A 82 13.95 1.30 -5.67
C GLU A 82 13.92 0.08 -6.61
N PRO A 83 13.47 0.23 -7.87
CA PRO A 83 13.55 -0.85 -8.84
C PRO A 83 14.99 -1.31 -9.08
N THR A 84 15.31 -2.53 -8.66
CA THR A 84 16.53 -3.28 -9.02
C THR A 84 16.25 -4.33 -10.09
N ALA A 85 17.30 -5.07 -10.51
CA ALA A 85 17.21 -6.13 -11.51
C ALA A 85 16.21 -7.25 -11.17
N VAL A 86 15.96 -7.52 -9.89
CA VAL A 86 15.00 -8.55 -9.45
C VAL A 86 13.55 -8.22 -9.86
N HIS A 87 13.24 -6.96 -10.14
CA HIS A 87 11.92 -6.49 -10.53
C HIS A 87 11.72 -6.34 -12.04
N ALA A 88 12.74 -6.69 -12.84
CA ALA A 88 12.79 -6.37 -14.26
C ALA A 88 11.91 -7.29 -15.13
N SER A 89 11.77 -8.56 -14.74
CA SER A 89 10.95 -9.55 -15.45
C SER A 89 10.39 -10.60 -14.49
N VAL A 90 9.39 -11.37 -14.94
CA VAL A 90 8.84 -12.50 -14.18
C VAL A 90 9.94 -13.52 -13.85
N GLU A 91 10.80 -13.90 -14.80
CA GLU A 91 11.89 -14.85 -14.58
C GLU A 91 12.89 -14.38 -13.50
N ALA A 92 13.30 -13.10 -13.56
CA ALA A 92 14.20 -12.52 -12.58
C ALA A 92 13.56 -12.50 -11.18
N PHE A 93 12.27 -12.16 -11.12
CA PHE A 93 11.53 -12.11 -9.86
C PHE A 93 11.31 -13.50 -9.26
N GLU A 94 10.94 -14.51 -10.05
CA GLU A 94 10.83 -15.89 -9.57
C GLU A 94 12.17 -16.46 -9.08
N THR A 95 13.26 -16.12 -9.77
CA THR A 95 14.62 -16.45 -9.34
C THR A 95 14.94 -15.76 -8.00
N GLY A 96 14.59 -14.48 -7.87
CA GLY A 96 14.69 -13.74 -6.62
C GLY A 96 13.87 -14.35 -5.48
N LEU A 97 12.64 -14.80 -5.75
CA LEU A 97 11.80 -15.50 -4.77
C LEU A 97 12.47 -16.78 -4.26
N LYS A 98 13.02 -17.59 -5.17
CA LYS A 98 13.72 -18.84 -4.83
C LYS A 98 14.98 -18.57 -4.01
N ASN A 99 15.70 -17.49 -4.33
CA ASN A 99 16.91 -17.07 -3.61
C ASN A 99 16.62 -16.19 -2.38
N SER A 100 15.36 -15.89 -2.10
CA SER A 100 14.92 -14.98 -1.02
C SER A 100 15.55 -13.58 -1.07
N ASP A 101 15.66 -13.01 -2.27
CA ASP A 101 16.24 -11.69 -2.53
C ASP A 101 15.61 -10.58 -1.66
N GLU A 102 16.45 -9.75 -1.05
CA GLU A 102 16.04 -8.66 -0.13
C GLU A 102 15.26 -7.53 -0.83
N GLY A 103 15.30 -7.44 -2.16
CA GLY A 103 14.47 -6.51 -2.92
C GLY A 103 12.97 -6.87 -2.91
N ILE A 104 12.61 -8.12 -2.62
CA ILE A 104 11.23 -8.59 -2.72
C ILE A 104 10.48 -8.43 -1.38
N ALA A 105 9.63 -7.42 -1.26
CA ALA A 105 8.84 -7.16 -0.06
C ALA A 105 7.60 -8.08 0.06
N PRO A 106 7.05 -8.29 1.27
CA PRO A 106 5.83 -9.08 1.49
C PRO A 106 4.66 -8.70 0.59
N SER A 107 4.39 -7.42 0.38
CA SER A 107 3.32 -6.95 -0.53
C SER A 107 3.49 -7.46 -1.95
N MET A 108 4.73 -7.59 -2.43
CA MET A 108 5.06 -8.10 -3.76
C MET A 108 4.82 -9.61 -3.86
N ILE A 109 5.07 -10.35 -2.78
CA ILE A 109 4.77 -11.79 -2.73
C ILE A 109 3.26 -12.03 -2.81
N TYR A 110 2.45 -11.23 -2.12
CA TYR A 110 0.99 -11.29 -2.23
C TYR A 110 0.48 -10.86 -3.61
N ALA A 111 1.06 -9.82 -4.20
CA ALA A 111 0.70 -9.38 -5.55
C ALA A 111 1.01 -10.47 -6.59
N TYR A 112 2.22 -11.04 -6.54
CA TYR A 112 2.61 -12.17 -7.36
C TYR A 112 1.65 -13.35 -7.21
N ALA A 113 1.36 -13.77 -5.96
CA ALA A 113 0.44 -14.87 -5.70
C ALA A 113 -0.96 -14.61 -6.25
N ALA A 114 -1.51 -13.40 -6.07
CA ALA A 114 -2.83 -13.04 -6.57
C ALA A 114 -2.87 -13.06 -8.11
N LEU A 115 -1.90 -12.43 -8.76
CA LEU A 115 -1.85 -12.35 -10.22
C LEU A 115 -1.67 -13.72 -10.88
N THR A 116 -0.82 -14.57 -10.32
CA THR A 116 -0.63 -15.95 -10.79
C THR A 116 -1.89 -16.81 -10.63
N GLU A 117 -2.73 -16.52 -9.63
CA GLU A 117 -4.03 -17.19 -9.44
C GLU A 117 -5.18 -16.56 -10.24
N GLY A 118 -4.89 -15.61 -11.13
CA GLY A 118 -5.93 -14.94 -11.91
C GLY A 118 -6.78 -13.95 -11.09
N VAL A 119 -6.29 -13.51 -9.93
CA VAL A 119 -7.04 -12.72 -8.94
C VAL A 119 -6.59 -11.25 -8.96
N PRO A 120 -7.52 -10.30 -9.17
CA PRO A 120 -7.23 -8.87 -9.09
C PRO A 120 -6.54 -8.44 -7.80
N PHE A 121 -5.54 -7.56 -7.92
CA PHE A 121 -4.79 -7.04 -6.77
C PHE A 121 -4.88 -5.51 -6.68
N PHE A 122 -5.29 -5.02 -5.51
CA PHE A 122 -5.44 -3.60 -5.21
C PHE A 122 -4.47 -3.20 -4.11
N ASN A 123 -3.55 -2.29 -4.40
CA ASN A 123 -2.58 -1.81 -3.43
C ASN A 123 -3.12 -0.59 -2.65
N GLY A 124 -3.56 -0.80 -1.42
CA GLY A 124 -4.14 0.25 -0.57
C GLY A 124 -3.12 1.11 0.17
N ALA A 125 -1.84 0.74 0.14
CA ALA A 125 -0.74 1.45 0.81
C ALA A 125 0.23 2.04 -0.24
N PRO A 126 1.13 2.98 0.13
CA PRO A 126 1.93 3.72 -0.84
C PRO A 126 3.18 2.98 -1.34
N ASN A 127 3.46 1.77 -0.84
CA ASN A 127 4.54 0.91 -1.34
C ASN A 127 4.40 0.69 -2.86
N LEU A 128 5.51 0.58 -3.58
CA LEU A 128 5.50 0.55 -5.05
C LEU A 128 4.76 -0.67 -5.58
N THR A 129 5.13 -1.88 -5.16
CA THR A 129 4.45 -3.16 -5.46
C THR A 129 3.97 -3.29 -6.91
N VAL A 130 2.73 -2.87 -7.19
CA VAL A 130 2.11 -2.91 -8.52
C VAL A 130 2.72 -1.93 -9.54
N ASP A 131 3.54 -0.98 -9.07
CA ASP A 131 4.28 -0.02 -9.91
C ASP A 131 5.55 -0.65 -10.52
N PHE A 132 6.01 -1.83 -10.04
CA PHE A 132 7.20 -2.48 -10.60
C PHE A 132 6.93 -3.13 -11.97
N PRO A 133 7.91 -3.13 -12.90
CA PRO A 133 7.75 -3.70 -14.24
C PRO A 133 7.24 -5.14 -14.24
N VAL A 134 7.77 -6.00 -13.37
CA VAL A 134 7.33 -7.39 -13.25
C VAL A 134 5.84 -7.54 -12.93
N MET A 135 5.27 -6.69 -12.08
CA MET A 135 3.84 -6.78 -11.74
C MET A 135 2.96 -6.34 -12.91
N LEU A 136 3.42 -5.36 -13.69
CA LEU A 136 2.74 -4.91 -14.91
C LEU A 136 2.79 -5.99 -16.01
N GLU A 137 3.93 -6.68 -16.14
CA GLU A 137 4.10 -7.82 -17.06
C GLU A 137 3.15 -8.96 -16.67
N LEU A 138 3.23 -9.42 -15.41
CA LEU A 138 2.44 -10.54 -14.91
C LEU A 138 0.92 -10.27 -14.98
N ALA A 139 0.49 -9.03 -14.70
CA ALA A 139 -0.91 -8.62 -14.83
C ALA A 139 -1.40 -8.69 -16.29
N ARG A 140 -0.57 -8.32 -17.26
CA ARG A 140 -0.90 -8.41 -18.69
C ARG A 140 -0.96 -9.85 -19.16
N GLU A 141 0.03 -10.67 -18.81
CA GLU A 141 0.09 -12.09 -19.21
C GLU A 141 -1.11 -12.88 -18.72
N ASN A 142 -1.53 -12.65 -17.47
CA ASN A 142 -2.67 -13.34 -16.88
C ASN A 142 -4.01 -12.66 -17.16
N ALA A 143 -4.03 -11.53 -17.86
CA ALA A 143 -5.21 -10.71 -18.12
C ALA A 143 -5.98 -10.31 -16.84
N VAL A 144 -5.24 -9.94 -15.79
CA VAL A 144 -5.79 -9.59 -14.47
C VAL A 144 -5.57 -8.11 -14.18
N PRO A 145 -6.60 -7.38 -13.70
CA PRO A 145 -6.43 -5.98 -13.33
C PRO A 145 -5.63 -5.82 -12.02
N ILE A 146 -4.75 -4.84 -12.04
CA ILE A 146 -4.12 -4.26 -10.85
C ILE A 146 -4.59 -2.83 -10.66
N MET A 147 -4.65 -2.37 -9.42
CA MET A 147 -4.97 -0.99 -9.09
C MET A 147 -4.14 -0.52 -7.89
N GLY A 148 -3.81 0.76 -7.87
CA GLY A 148 -3.05 1.37 -6.80
C GLY A 148 -2.56 2.75 -7.17
N LYS A 149 -1.95 3.47 -6.25
CA LYS A 149 -1.66 3.07 -4.85
C LYS A 149 -2.14 4.13 -3.86
N ASP A 150 -2.15 3.74 -2.58
CA ASP A 150 -2.48 4.57 -1.43
C ASP A 150 -3.93 5.10 -1.38
N PHE A 151 -4.68 4.73 -0.34
CA PHE A 151 -6.06 5.20 -0.20
C PHE A 151 -6.15 6.72 -0.03
N LYS A 152 -6.85 7.37 -0.96
CA LYS A 152 -7.13 8.81 -0.92
C LYS A 152 -8.39 9.10 -0.08
N THR A 153 -8.24 9.12 1.24
CA THR A 153 -9.39 9.14 2.18
C THR A 153 -9.74 10.50 2.77
N GLY A 154 -8.75 11.37 3.03
CA GLY A 154 -8.96 12.60 3.82
C GLY A 154 -8.25 13.82 3.27
N GLN A 155 -7.09 14.17 3.85
CA GLN A 155 -6.36 15.39 3.47
C GLN A 155 -5.99 15.42 1.97
N THR A 156 -5.50 14.30 1.42
CA THR A 156 -5.17 14.23 -0.02
C THR A 156 -6.43 14.33 -0.88
N LEU A 157 -7.58 13.80 -0.43
CA LEU A 157 -8.86 13.98 -1.11
C LEU A 157 -9.20 15.48 -1.21
N MET A 158 -9.16 16.20 -0.08
CA MET A 158 -9.39 17.65 -0.05
C MET A 158 -8.41 18.41 -0.94
N LYS A 159 -7.12 18.04 -0.94
CA LYS A 159 -6.11 18.61 -1.83
C LYS A 159 -6.50 18.45 -3.31
N THR A 160 -6.97 17.27 -3.70
CA THR A 160 -7.42 17.01 -5.08
C THR A 160 -8.77 17.63 -5.45
N ILE A 161 -9.53 18.14 -4.47
CA ILE A 161 -10.75 18.93 -4.74
C ILE A 161 -10.39 20.41 -4.88
N LEU A 162 -9.51 20.92 -4.00
CA LEU A 162 -9.16 22.34 -3.93
C LEU A 162 -8.19 22.77 -5.04
N ALA A 163 -7.13 21.99 -5.30
CA ALA A 163 -6.10 22.37 -6.28
C ALA A 163 -6.67 22.59 -7.70
N PRO A 164 -7.59 21.75 -8.23
CA PRO A 164 -8.25 22.05 -9.49
C PRO A 164 -9.09 23.33 -9.46
N GLY A 165 -9.70 23.68 -8.33
CA GLY A 165 -10.46 24.92 -8.16
C GLY A 165 -9.57 26.16 -8.27
N PHE A 166 -8.40 26.16 -7.61
CA PHE A 166 -7.40 27.23 -7.75
C PHE A 166 -6.93 27.35 -9.20
N LYS A 167 -6.64 26.20 -9.83
CA LYS A 167 -6.24 26.12 -11.22
C LYS A 167 -7.29 26.71 -12.17
N ALA A 168 -8.55 26.29 -12.03
CA ALA A 168 -9.66 26.73 -12.89
C ALA A 168 -9.92 28.24 -12.81
N ARG A 169 -9.54 28.87 -11.69
CA ARG A 169 -9.64 30.33 -11.50
C ARG A 169 -8.31 31.06 -11.68
N MET A 170 -7.26 30.35 -12.08
CA MET A 170 -5.92 30.90 -12.29
C MET A 170 -5.37 31.63 -11.05
N LEU A 171 -5.70 31.12 -9.87
CA LEU A 171 -5.24 31.67 -8.60
C LEU A 171 -3.85 31.12 -8.28
N GLY A 172 -2.86 32.01 -8.19
CA GLY A 172 -1.49 31.64 -7.84
C GLY A 172 -1.40 31.02 -6.45
N VAL A 173 -0.61 29.96 -6.33
CA VAL A 173 -0.36 29.28 -5.06
C VAL A 173 1.12 29.47 -4.73
N ARG A 174 1.43 30.03 -3.57
CA ARG A 174 2.83 30.22 -3.12
C ARG A 174 3.31 29.15 -2.16
N GLY A 175 2.40 28.50 -1.45
CA GLY A 175 2.77 27.44 -0.53
C GLY A 175 1.61 26.52 -0.18
N TRP A 176 1.93 25.27 0.09
CA TRP A 176 1.01 24.24 0.55
C TRP A 176 1.64 23.43 1.67
N PHE A 177 1.25 23.70 2.90
CA PHE A 177 1.70 22.92 4.06
C PHE A 177 0.65 21.87 4.43
N SER A 178 1.05 20.60 4.46
CA SER A 178 0.18 19.46 4.77
C SER A 178 0.68 18.78 6.04
N THR A 179 -0.02 18.93 7.17
CA THR A 179 0.30 18.24 8.42
C THR A 179 -0.77 17.20 8.77
N ASN A 180 -0.36 16.03 9.23
CA ASN A 180 -1.24 14.99 9.77
C ASN A 180 -0.70 14.56 11.13
N ILE A 181 -1.59 14.39 12.09
CA ILE A 181 -1.27 13.91 13.43
C ILE A 181 -2.18 12.72 13.70
N LEU A 182 -1.60 11.55 13.97
CA LEU A 182 -2.35 10.31 14.20
C LEU A 182 -1.65 9.45 15.25
N GLY A 183 -2.45 8.75 16.06
CA GLY A 183 -1.96 7.91 17.17
C GLY A 183 -2.24 6.42 17.03
N ASN A 184 -2.86 6.00 15.93
CA ASN A 184 -3.07 4.57 15.69
C ASN A 184 -1.77 3.91 15.19
N ARG A 185 -1.84 2.60 14.97
CA ARG A 185 -0.72 1.78 14.48
C ARG A 185 -0.15 2.27 13.14
N ASP A 186 -0.98 2.86 12.28
CA ASP A 186 -0.51 3.47 11.03
C ASP A 186 0.45 4.65 11.32
N GLY A 187 0.09 5.49 12.30
CA GLY A 187 0.98 6.57 12.78
C GLY A 187 2.28 6.03 13.37
N GLU A 188 2.22 4.96 14.16
CA GLU A 188 3.40 4.33 14.78
C GLU A 188 4.37 3.77 13.71
N VAL A 189 3.85 3.14 12.66
CA VAL A 189 4.66 2.66 11.53
C VAL A 189 5.28 3.82 10.77
N LEU A 190 4.51 4.89 10.53
CA LEU A 190 4.97 6.08 9.79
C LEU A 190 5.92 6.98 10.61
N ASP A 191 6.17 6.67 11.89
CA ASP A 191 7.23 7.29 12.69
C ASP A 191 8.63 6.74 12.35
N ASP A 192 8.70 5.66 11.55
CA ASP A 192 9.95 5.22 10.92
C ASP A 192 10.24 6.05 9.65
N PRO A 193 11.42 6.70 9.54
CA PRO A 193 11.76 7.56 8.40
C PRO A 193 11.71 6.88 7.03
N ASP A 194 12.09 5.60 6.94
CA ASP A 194 12.14 4.86 5.68
C ASP A 194 10.73 4.49 5.19
N SER A 195 9.82 4.19 6.13
CA SER A 195 8.39 3.98 5.86
C SER A 195 7.68 5.31 5.55
N PHE A 196 8.08 6.41 6.22
CA PHE A 196 7.57 7.75 5.96
C PHE A 196 7.92 8.23 4.55
N LYS A 197 9.15 7.96 4.06
CA LYS A 197 9.60 8.33 2.71
C LYS A 197 8.62 7.86 1.63
N THR A 198 8.12 6.62 1.73
CA THR A 198 7.12 6.07 0.81
C THR A 198 5.84 6.91 0.75
N LYS A 199 5.37 7.42 1.90
CA LYS A 199 4.17 8.25 2.01
C LYS A 199 4.41 9.71 1.63
N GLU A 200 5.63 10.20 1.84
CA GLU A 200 6.02 11.56 1.45
C GLU A 200 6.00 11.69 -0.07
N GLU A 201 6.62 10.76 -0.79
CA GLU A 201 6.62 10.72 -2.26
C GLU A 201 5.19 10.68 -2.83
N SER A 202 4.29 9.83 -2.29
CA SER A 202 2.90 9.74 -2.77
C SER A 202 2.10 11.02 -2.55
N LYS A 203 2.34 11.74 -1.44
CA LYS A 203 1.60 12.96 -1.06
C LYS A 203 2.16 14.23 -1.71
N LEU A 204 3.43 14.24 -2.11
CA LEU A 204 4.06 15.33 -2.82
C LEU A 204 3.63 15.35 -4.30
N GLY A 205 3.60 14.18 -4.95
CA GLY A 205 3.39 14.08 -6.41
C GLY A 205 2.02 14.50 -6.94
N VAL A 206 1.03 14.82 -6.08
CA VAL A 206 -0.35 15.08 -6.55
C VAL A 206 -0.60 16.51 -7.04
N LEU A 207 0.17 17.50 -6.59
CA LEU A 207 -0.06 18.91 -6.99
C LEU A 207 0.50 19.22 -8.37
N GLU A 208 1.64 18.63 -8.72
CA GLU A 208 2.34 18.89 -9.98
C GLU A 208 1.48 18.63 -11.23
N PRO A 209 0.81 17.46 -11.40
CA PRO A 209 -0.02 17.22 -12.57
C PRO A 209 -1.27 18.11 -12.62
N ILE A 210 -1.76 18.60 -11.47
CA ILE A 210 -2.96 19.45 -11.38
C ILE A 210 -2.62 20.91 -11.70
N LEU A 211 -1.58 21.45 -11.07
CA LEU A 211 -1.21 22.86 -11.18
C LEU A 211 -0.34 23.12 -12.40
N GLN A 212 0.39 22.11 -12.89
CA GLN A 212 1.25 22.17 -14.08
C GLN A 212 2.23 23.36 -14.06
N PRO A 213 3.14 23.45 -13.07
CA PRO A 213 4.10 24.55 -12.97
C PRO A 213 4.88 24.86 -14.27
N PRO A 214 5.33 23.88 -15.08
CA PRO A 214 6.01 24.17 -16.34
C PRO A 214 5.17 24.98 -17.34
N LEU A 215 3.84 24.82 -17.31
CA LEU A 215 2.92 25.55 -18.19
C LEU A 215 2.51 26.91 -17.61
N TYR A 216 2.59 27.09 -16.29
CA TYR A 216 2.11 28.30 -15.59
C TYR A 216 3.13 28.75 -14.54
N PRO A 217 4.37 29.08 -14.95
CA PRO A 217 5.47 29.34 -14.02
C PRO A 217 5.21 30.57 -13.13
N SER A 218 4.51 31.59 -13.64
CA SER A 218 4.18 32.79 -12.85
C SER A 218 3.21 32.54 -11.69
N LEU A 219 2.41 31.48 -11.77
CA LEU A 219 1.41 31.14 -10.75
C LEU A 219 1.90 30.06 -9.80
N TYR A 220 2.71 29.12 -10.30
CA TYR A 220 3.01 27.85 -9.62
C TYR A 220 4.49 27.46 -9.64
N GLY A 221 5.36 28.22 -10.32
CA GLY A 221 6.78 27.89 -10.44
C GLY A 221 7.53 27.87 -9.10
N ASP A 222 7.09 28.70 -8.15
CA ASP A 222 7.72 28.86 -6.83
C ASP A 222 6.85 28.31 -5.69
N ILE A 223 6.06 27.25 -5.92
CA ILE A 223 5.25 26.64 -4.85
C ILE A 223 6.18 25.98 -3.82
N TYR A 224 6.08 26.41 -2.57
CA TYR A 224 6.65 25.68 -1.45
C TYR A 224 5.67 24.61 -0.92
N HIS A 225 5.89 23.34 -1.26
CA HIS A 225 5.04 22.23 -0.79
C HIS A 225 5.79 21.40 0.25
N LYS A 226 5.22 21.30 1.45
CA LYS A 226 5.79 20.49 2.55
C LYS A 226 4.74 19.58 3.17
N VAL A 227 5.10 18.31 3.39
CA VAL A 227 4.26 17.30 4.03
C VAL A 227 4.90 16.85 5.33
N ARG A 228 4.10 16.72 6.39
CA ARG A 228 4.50 16.16 7.68
C ARG A 228 3.44 15.20 8.18
N ILE A 229 3.89 14.09 8.74
CA ILE A 229 3.07 13.14 9.47
C ILE A 229 3.78 12.96 10.81
N ASN A 230 3.05 13.15 11.91
CA ASN A 230 3.60 13.03 13.24
C ASN A 230 2.80 11.98 14.01
N TYR A 231 3.50 11.01 14.57
CA TYR A 231 2.89 10.10 15.51
C TYR A 231 2.63 10.82 16.84
N TYR A 232 1.39 10.73 17.32
CA TYR A 232 1.01 11.25 18.62
C TYR A 232 0.14 10.21 19.33
N PRO A 233 0.69 9.46 20.30
CA PRO A 233 -0.03 8.33 20.90
C PRO A 233 -1.34 8.80 21.56
N PRO A 234 -2.44 8.06 21.40
CA PRO A 234 -3.66 8.31 22.15
C PRO A 234 -3.36 8.04 23.63
N ARG A 235 -3.90 8.87 24.53
CA ARG A 235 -3.92 8.55 25.96
C ARG A 235 -4.82 7.35 26.24
#